data_AF-A0A1F9SIN6-F1
#
_entry.id   AF-A0A1F9SIN6-F1
#
_cell.length_a   1.000
_cell.length_b   1.000
_cell.length_c   1.000
_cell.angle_alpha   90.00
_cell.angle_beta   90.00
_cell.angle_gamma   90.00
#
_symmetry.space_group_name_H-M   'P 1'
#
loop_
_entity.id
_entity.type
_entity.pdbx_description
1 polymer ?
#
loop_
_entity_poly.entity_id
_entity_poly.type
_entity_poly.pdbx_seq_one_letter_code
_entity_poly.pdbx_strand_id
1 'polypeptide(L)'
;MVRGSTVRKLLKPGHAATADRYLICRTPDCAVVYFHPKGGLFRQEDVRVPVYFKTGAAPVYACYCAGVTKAQVVHAVSKTGATRWASIIKEITGAVPKCRCEETNPLGVCCSGNAYAAAIAESSAKPVPVKKSKDPLHGLTLETILSYMLEVHGWEGLWNRIPIRCFQYDPSIKSSLVFLRKNPWAREKLENWYICEVPKPKKF
;
A
#
# COMPACT_ATOMS: atom_id res chain seq x y z
N MET A 1 -12.27 12.47 -9.89
CA MET A 1 -13.11 13.36 -9.05
C MET A 1 -12.52 13.36 -7.64
N VAL A 2 -12.44 14.53 -6.99
CA VAL A 2 -11.76 14.77 -5.71
C VAL A 2 -12.78 15.28 -4.70
N ARG A 3 -12.68 14.85 -3.43
CA ARG A 3 -13.58 15.31 -2.36
C ARG A 3 -13.35 16.79 -2.07
N GLY A 4 -14.44 17.53 -1.82
CA GLY A 4 -14.38 18.94 -1.44
C GLY A 4 -13.61 19.16 -0.14
N SER A 5 -13.63 18.19 0.78
CA SER A 5 -12.81 18.22 2.00
C SER A 5 -11.30 18.24 1.71
N THR A 6 -10.85 17.47 0.71
CA THR A 6 -9.46 17.52 0.21
C THR A 6 -9.15 18.87 -0.41
N VAL A 7 -10.03 19.36 -1.30
CA VAL A 7 -9.83 20.64 -1.98
C VAL A 7 -9.69 21.78 -0.95
N ARG A 8 -10.59 21.85 0.04
CA ARG A 8 -10.53 22.86 1.12
C ARG A 8 -9.21 22.85 1.89
N LYS A 9 -8.63 21.68 2.15
CA LYS A 9 -7.34 21.56 2.85
C LYS A 9 -6.15 22.03 2.01
N LEU A 10 -6.27 21.95 0.68
CA LEU A 10 -5.19 22.25 -0.26
C LEU A 10 -5.27 23.66 -0.88
N LEU A 11 -6.36 24.39 -0.69
CA LEU A 11 -6.47 25.78 -1.18
C LEU A 11 -5.76 26.77 -0.26
N LYS A 12 -5.00 27.71 -0.84
CA LYS A 12 -4.39 28.83 -0.12
C LYS A 12 -5.47 29.68 0.58
N PRO A 13 -5.12 30.44 1.64
CA PRO A 13 -6.05 31.38 2.26
C PRO A 13 -6.72 32.30 1.23
N GLY A 14 -7.96 32.74 1.51
CA GLY A 14 -8.75 33.58 0.61
C GLY A 14 -9.59 32.83 -0.42
N HIS A 15 -9.45 31.50 -0.51
CA HIS A 15 -10.24 30.67 -1.43
C HIS A 15 -11.17 29.73 -0.67
N ALA A 16 -12.43 29.63 -1.12
CA ALA A 16 -13.44 28.80 -0.50
C ALA A 16 -14.03 27.78 -1.50
N ALA A 17 -13.82 26.50 -1.23
CA ALA A 17 -14.44 25.41 -1.98
C ALA A 17 -15.75 24.95 -1.30
N THR A 18 -16.89 25.31 -1.91
CA THR A 18 -18.24 25.08 -1.37
C THR A 18 -18.84 23.72 -1.79
N ALA A 19 -18.54 23.24 -3.00
CA ALA A 19 -19.04 21.95 -3.46
C ALA A 19 -18.44 20.74 -2.70
N ASP A 20 -19.17 19.64 -2.66
CA ASP A 20 -18.74 18.38 -2.05
C ASP A 20 -17.73 17.60 -2.89
N ARG A 21 -17.70 17.85 -4.20
CA ARG A 21 -16.79 17.19 -5.14
C ARG A 21 -16.35 18.14 -6.24
N TYR A 22 -15.12 17.94 -6.69
CA TYR A 22 -14.52 18.67 -7.81
C TYR A 22 -13.93 17.70 -8.82
N LEU A 23 -13.91 18.12 -10.08
CA LEU A 23 -13.07 17.50 -11.11
C LEU A 23 -11.66 18.07 -10.99
N ILE A 24 -10.68 17.29 -11.44
CA ILE A 24 -9.28 17.71 -11.48
C ILE A 24 -8.82 17.68 -12.93
N CYS A 25 -8.31 18.81 -13.42
CA CYS A 25 -7.81 18.92 -14.78
C CYS A 25 -6.42 18.28 -14.86
N ARG A 26 -6.25 17.27 -15.71
CA ARG A 26 -4.99 16.51 -15.88
C ARG A 26 -4.12 17.01 -17.02
N THR A 27 -4.59 17.94 -17.85
CA THR A 27 -3.80 18.54 -18.93
C THR A 27 -2.61 19.29 -18.32
N PRO A 28 -1.34 18.94 -18.66
CA PRO A 28 -0.16 19.50 -18.02
C PRO A 28 -0.07 21.03 -18.08
N ASP A 29 -0.27 21.61 -19.27
CA ASP A 29 -0.11 23.05 -19.51
C ASP A 29 -1.34 23.89 -19.12
N CYS A 30 -2.43 23.24 -18.71
CA CYS A 30 -3.61 23.95 -18.25
C CYS A 30 -3.41 24.41 -16.80
N ALA A 31 -3.49 25.72 -16.54
CA ALA A 31 -3.33 26.27 -15.19
C ALA A 31 -4.44 25.85 -14.21
N VAL A 32 -5.60 25.38 -14.70
CA VAL A 32 -6.69 24.90 -13.84
C VAL A 32 -6.27 23.60 -13.15
N VAL A 33 -6.45 23.53 -11.83
CA VAL A 33 -6.29 22.31 -11.03
C VAL A 33 -7.66 21.71 -10.75
N TYR A 34 -8.50 22.41 -9.99
CA TYR A 34 -9.83 21.93 -9.61
C TYR A 34 -10.91 22.73 -10.31
N PHE A 35 -11.98 22.07 -10.73
CA PHE A 35 -13.15 22.74 -11.27
C PHE A 35 -14.43 21.97 -10.98
N HIS A 36 -15.55 22.67 -10.90
CA HIS A 36 -16.87 22.07 -10.79
C HIS A 36 -17.82 22.74 -11.79
N PRO A 37 -18.65 21.97 -12.55
CA PRO A 37 -19.44 22.51 -13.66
C PRO A 37 -20.42 23.62 -13.28
N LYS A 38 -20.91 23.63 -12.04
CA LYS A 38 -21.86 24.64 -11.53
C LYS A 38 -21.18 25.79 -10.76
N GLY A 39 -19.86 25.92 -10.87
CA GLY A 39 -19.08 26.96 -10.19
C GLY A 39 -18.00 26.41 -9.27
N GLY A 40 -16.96 27.20 -9.06
CA GLY A 40 -15.72 26.82 -8.37
C GLY A 40 -14.66 26.37 -9.37
N LEU A 41 -13.64 27.20 -9.57
CA LEU A 41 -12.50 26.97 -10.44
C LEU A 41 -11.25 27.47 -9.73
N PHE A 42 -10.27 26.58 -9.54
CA PHE A 42 -9.05 26.85 -8.80
C PHE A 42 -7.83 26.47 -9.65
N ARG A 43 -6.89 27.41 -9.76
CA ARG A 43 -5.66 27.30 -10.56
C ARG A 43 -4.48 26.81 -9.73
N GLN A 44 -3.35 26.53 -10.40
CA GLN A 44 -2.11 26.13 -9.74
C GLN A 44 -1.68 27.13 -8.66
N GLU A 45 -1.88 28.42 -8.91
CA GLU A 45 -1.56 29.50 -7.97
C GLU A 45 -2.46 29.52 -6.73
N ASP A 46 -3.65 28.92 -6.78
CA ASP A 46 -4.59 28.87 -5.65
C ASP A 46 -4.34 27.68 -4.73
N VAL A 47 -3.50 26.71 -5.17
CA VAL A 47 -3.23 25.45 -4.46
C VAL A 47 -1.91 25.56 -3.69
N ARG A 48 -1.88 25.08 -2.44
CA ARG A 48 -0.74 25.18 -1.51
C ARG A 48 0.46 24.32 -1.93
N VAL A 49 0.23 23.30 -2.75
CA VAL A 49 1.26 22.33 -3.17
C VAL A 49 1.33 22.26 -4.69
N PRO A 50 2.54 22.13 -5.26
CA PRO A 50 2.72 21.80 -6.67
C PRO A 50 1.97 20.50 -7.03
N VAL A 51 1.27 20.49 -8.16
CA VAL A 51 0.54 19.32 -8.63
C VAL A 51 1.44 18.56 -9.61
N TYR A 52 1.92 17.38 -9.21
CA TYR A 52 3.03 16.66 -9.85
C TYR A 52 2.92 16.45 -11.38
N PHE A 53 1.71 16.44 -11.95
CA PHE A 53 1.48 16.25 -13.39
C PHE A 53 1.25 17.56 -14.17
N LYS A 54 1.36 18.72 -13.51
CA LYS A 54 1.26 20.03 -14.15
C LYS A 54 2.62 20.56 -14.55
N THR A 55 2.64 21.30 -15.65
CA THR A 55 3.83 22.00 -16.14
C THR A 55 4.27 23.04 -15.10
N GLY A 56 5.56 23.05 -14.78
CA GLY A 56 6.15 23.93 -13.78
C GLY A 56 6.07 23.43 -12.32
N ALA A 57 5.58 22.22 -12.07
CA ALA A 57 5.53 21.67 -10.71
C ALA A 57 6.94 21.51 -10.11
N ALA A 58 7.23 22.29 -9.05
CA ALA A 58 8.51 22.24 -8.36
C ALA A 58 8.31 22.32 -6.82
N PRO A 59 8.69 21.29 -6.04
CA PRO A 59 9.21 19.99 -6.50
C PRO A 59 8.12 19.12 -7.15
N VAL A 60 8.54 18.15 -7.97
CA VAL A 60 7.65 17.08 -8.46
C VAL A 60 7.54 15.99 -7.40
N TYR A 61 6.46 16.03 -6.61
CA TYR A 61 6.23 15.05 -5.55
C TYR A 61 5.85 13.67 -6.10
N ALA A 62 6.39 12.63 -5.45
CA ALA A 62 5.95 11.23 -5.59
C ALA A 62 5.18 10.75 -4.34
N CYS A 63 5.42 11.36 -3.17
CA CYS A 63 4.61 11.17 -1.96
C CYS A 63 4.44 12.48 -1.20
N TYR A 64 3.23 13.04 -1.22
CA TYR A 64 2.90 14.29 -0.54
C TYR A 64 2.93 14.18 0.99
N CYS A 65 2.66 13.00 1.56
CA CYS A 65 2.65 12.81 3.01
C CYS A 65 4.05 12.91 3.64
N ALA A 66 5.07 12.49 2.90
CA ALA A 66 6.45 12.43 3.38
C ALA A 66 7.37 13.44 2.70
N GLY A 67 6.82 14.30 1.83
CA GLY A 67 7.62 15.25 1.05
C GLY A 67 8.60 14.60 0.07
N VAL A 68 8.38 13.34 -0.30
CA VAL A 68 9.29 12.60 -1.18
C VAL A 68 9.04 12.98 -2.63
N THR A 69 10.12 13.32 -3.32
CA THR A 69 10.13 13.73 -4.72
C THR A 69 10.27 12.54 -5.67
N LYS A 70 9.86 12.75 -6.91
CA LYS A 70 10.06 11.82 -8.02
C LYS A 70 11.54 11.48 -8.21
N ALA A 71 12.44 12.47 -8.13
CA ALA A 71 13.88 12.25 -8.27
C ALA A 71 14.42 11.31 -7.17
N GLN A 72 13.97 11.46 -5.93
CA GLN A 72 14.35 10.55 -4.83
C GLN A 72 13.84 9.13 -5.07
N VAL A 73 12.62 8.96 -5.59
CA VAL A 73 12.10 7.63 -5.95
C VAL A 73 12.92 7.00 -7.07
N VAL A 74 13.19 7.73 -8.15
CA VAL A 74 14.02 7.25 -9.26
C VAL A 74 15.40 6.82 -8.74
N HIS A 75 16.07 7.67 -7.95
CA HIS A 75 17.37 7.35 -7.36
C HIS A 75 17.32 6.09 -6.49
N ALA A 76 16.32 5.97 -5.61
CA ALA A 76 16.19 4.80 -4.73
C ALA A 76 15.90 3.51 -5.51
N VAL A 77 15.09 3.57 -6.57
CA VAL A 77 14.83 2.43 -7.46
C VAL A 77 16.11 2.02 -8.19
N SER A 78 16.85 2.98 -8.76
CA SER A 78 18.12 2.69 -9.45
C SER A 78 19.18 2.10 -8.51
N LYS A 79 19.24 2.57 -7.26
CA LYS A 79 20.19 2.10 -6.24
C LYS A 79 19.87 0.70 -5.73
N THR A 80 18.60 0.40 -5.48
CA THR A 80 18.20 -0.80 -4.72
C THR A 80 17.51 -1.87 -5.56
N GLY A 81 17.01 -1.52 -6.75
CA GLY A 81 16.12 -2.37 -7.55
C GLY A 81 14.73 -2.58 -6.92
N ALA A 82 14.41 -1.92 -5.80
CA ALA A 82 13.13 -2.09 -5.13
C ALA A 82 11.99 -1.51 -5.98
N THR A 83 10.86 -2.22 -6.03
CA THR A 83 9.65 -1.81 -6.77
C THR A 83 8.44 -1.61 -5.85
N ARG A 84 8.54 -2.04 -4.59
CA ARG A 84 7.49 -1.87 -3.58
C ARG A 84 7.58 -0.50 -2.93
N TRP A 85 6.45 0.21 -2.93
CA TRP A 85 6.31 1.53 -2.28
C TRP A 85 6.87 1.54 -0.85
N ALA A 86 6.50 0.56 -0.01
CA ALA A 86 6.94 0.52 1.38
C ALA A 86 8.47 0.36 1.53
N SER A 87 9.10 -0.41 0.65
CA SER A 87 10.55 -0.63 0.66
C SER A 87 11.29 0.64 0.24
N ILE A 88 10.85 1.25 -0.85
CA ILE A 88 11.49 2.45 -1.39
C ILE A 88 11.25 3.67 -0.49
N ILE A 89 10.03 3.86 0.04
CA ILE A 89 9.76 4.98 0.95
C ILE A 89 10.61 4.83 2.22
N LYS A 90 10.74 3.61 2.75
CA LYS A 90 11.61 3.34 3.90
C LYS A 90 13.09 3.57 3.58
N GLU A 91 13.56 3.24 2.37
CA GLU A 91 14.92 3.57 1.93
C GLU A 91 15.15 5.09 1.92
N ILE A 92 14.17 5.88 1.47
CA ILE A 92 14.29 7.34 1.36
C ILE A 92 14.14 8.03 2.72
N THR A 93 13.17 7.61 3.54
CA THR A 93 12.76 8.32 4.76
C THR A 93 13.09 7.59 6.06
N GLY A 94 13.74 6.42 6.00
CA GLY A 94 14.08 5.57 7.14
C GLY A 94 12.90 4.77 7.74
N ALA A 95 11.67 5.23 7.54
CA ALA A 95 10.45 4.59 8.04
C ALA A 95 9.27 4.74 7.07
N VAL A 96 8.24 3.92 7.24
CA VAL A 96 6.98 4.07 6.49
C VAL A 96 6.16 5.20 7.15
N PRO A 97 5.80 6.26 6.41
CA PRO A 97 5.12 7.42 6.98
C PRO A 97 3.66 7.12 7.32
N LYS A 98 3.13 7.79 8.36
CA LYS A 98 1.69 7.85 8.58
C LYS A 98 1.03 8.66 7.47
N CYS A 99 0.27 7.99 6.61
CA CYS A 99 -0.33 8.62 5.44
C CYS A 99 -1.59 9.42 5.78
N ARG A 100 -1.71 10.62 5.19
CA ARG A 100 -2.86 11.53 5.25
C ARG A 100 -3.23 12.03 3.85
N CYS A 101 -3.24 11.11 2.88
CA CYS A 101 -3.34 11.46 1.45
C CYS A 101 -4.63 12.21 1.08
N GLU A 102 -5.73 11.97 1.81
CA GLU A 102 -6.99 12.72 1.63
C GLU A 102 -6.85 14.22 1.99
N GLU A 103 -5.76 14.60 2.64
CA GLU A 103 -5.48 15.96 3.09
C GLU A 103 -4.33 16.61 2.32
N THR A 104 -3.33 15.81 1.94
CA THR A 104 -2.05 16.32 1.40
C THR A 104 -1.85 16.04 -0.08
N ASN A 105 -2.50 15.01 -0.64
CA ASN A 105 -2.39 14.70 -2.07
C ASN A 105 -3.47 15.47 -2.85
N PRO A 106 -3.12 16.21 -3.91
CA PRO A 106 -4.09 16.86 -4.80
C PRO A 106 -5.20 15.96 -5.36
N LEU A 107 -4.94 14.65 -5.48
CA LEU A 107 -5.94 13.68 -5.93
C LEU A 107 -6.85 13.16 -4.80
N GLY A 108 -6.52 13.44 -3.53
CA GLY A 108 -7.26 12.95 -2.36
C GLY A 108 -7.20 11.44 -2.14
N VAL A 109 -6.27 10.73 -2.79
CA VAL A 109 -6.11 9.27 -2.72
C VAL A 109 -4.65 8.90 -2.50
N CYS A 110 -4.34 7.65 -2.16
CA CYS A 110 -2.96 7.21 -1.90
C CYS A 110 -2.02 7.50 -3.07
N CYS A 111 -0.80 7.96 -2.78
CA CYS A 111 0.19 8.33 -3.82
C CYS A 111 0.73 7.13 -4.60
N SER A 112 0.70 5.93 -4.00
CA SER A 112 1.28 4.70 -4.54
C SER A 112 0.78 4.35 -5.95
N GLY A 113 -0.51 4.59 -6.22
CA GLY A 113 -1.14 4.33 -7.51
C GLY A 113 -1.18 5.52 -8.48
N ASN A 114 -0.53 6.65 -8.16
CA ASN A 114 -0.53 7.85 -9.02
C ASN A 114 0.87 8.45 -9.19
N ALA A 115 1.23 9.48 -8.43
CA ALA A 115 2.51 10.17 -8.47
C ALA A 115 3.69 9.21 -8.33
N TYR A 116 3.51 8.18 -7.50
CA TYR A 116 4.52 7.17 -7.27
C TYR A 116 4.67 6.21 -8.46
N ALA A 117 3.56 5.76 -9.04
CA ALA A 117 3.57 4.92 -10.23
C ALA A 117 4.18 5.66 -11.43
N ALA A 118 3.88 6.97 -11.57
CA ALA A 118 4.52 7.83 -12.56
C ALA A 118 6.04 7.93 -12.35
N ALA A 119 6.48 8.10 -11.10
CA ALA A 119 7.90 8.13 -10.77
C ALA A 119 8.64 6.81 -11.08
N ILE A 120 8.01 5.65 -10.82
CA ILE A 120 8.58 4.35 -11.19
C ILE A 120 8.67 4.20 -12.71
N ALA A 121 7.60 4.53 -13.44
CA ALA A 121 7.54 4.37 -14.89
C ALA A 121 8.67 5.13 -15.62
N GLU A 122 9.09 6.26 -15.07
CA GLU A 122 10.17 7.09 -15.64
C GLU A 122 11.58 6.67 -15.22
N SER A 123 11.74 5.78 -14.24
CA SER A 123 13.05 5.46 -13.67
C SER A 123 14.01 4.71 -14.62
N SER A 124 13.58 4.35 -15.84
CA SER A 124 14.31 3.55 -16.86
C SER A 124 14.87 2.20 -16.38
N ALA A 125 14.83 1.92 -15.08
CA ALA A 125 15.14 0.64 -14.49
C ALA A 125 14.05 -0.33 -14.95
N LYS A 126 14.42 -1.29 -15.81
CA LYS A 126 13.58 -2.48 -16.00
C LYS A 126 13.22 -2.98 -14.61
N PRO A 127 11.92 -3.12 -14.26
CA PRO A 127 11.55 -3.67 -12.98
C PRO A 127 12.28 -5.00 -12.87
N VAL A 128 13.27 -5.09 -11.98
CA VAL A 128 13.93 -6.37 -11.72
C VAL A 128 12.78 -7.28 -11.32
N PRO A 129 12.50 -8.35 -12.09
CA PRO A 129 11.36 -9.18 -11.80
C PRO A 129 11.56 -9.64 -10.36
N VAL A 130 10.66 -9.18 -9.49
CA VAL A 130 10.60 -9.63 -8.09
C VAL A 130 10.65 -11.14 -8.20
N LYS A 131 11.70 -11.75 -7.66
CA LYS A 131 11.84 -13.20 -7.65
C LYS A 131 10.57 -13.72 -6.99
N LYS A 132 9.60 -14.17 -7.79
CA LYS A 132 8.34 -14.72 -7.27
C LYS A 132 8.80 -15.84 -6.39
N SER A 133 8.64 -15.68 -5.07
CA SER A 133 9.02 -16.73 -4.15
C SER A 133 8.28 -17.97 -4.62
N LYS A 134 9.02 -19.04 -4.95
CA LYS A 134 8.42 -20.34 -5.28
C LYS A 134 7.74 -20.95 -4.05
N ASP A 135 7.89 -20.30 -2.90
CA ASP A 135 7.24 -20.61 -1.64
C ASP A 135 5.71 -20.61 -1.80
N PRO A 136 5.06 -21.77 -1.66
CA PRO A 136 3.61 -21.90 -1.70
C PRO A 136 2.90 -21.06 -0.62
N LEU A 137 3.60 -20.62 0.43
CA LEU A 137 3.04 -19.85 1.53
C LEU A 137 3.26 -18.33 1.40
N HIS A 138 3.82 -17.86 0.28
CA HIS A 138 4.17 -16.45 0.12
C HIS A 138 2.95 -15.52 0.27
N GLY A 139 2.94 -14.73 1.36
CA GLY A 139 1.87 -13.77 1.66
C GLY A 139 0.76 -14.30 2.56
N LEU A 140 0.82 -15.57 3.00
CA LEU A 140 -0.07 -16.12 4.02
C LEU A 140 0.49 -15.87 5.41
N THR A 141 -0.39 -15.52 6.35
CA THR A 141 -0.01 -15.40 7.77
C THR A 141 -0.23 -16.73 8.49
N LEU A 142 0.53 -16.97 9.55
CA LEU A 142 0.35 -18.15 10.40
C LEU A 142 -1.07 -18.24 10.99
N GLU A 143 -1.71 -17.10 11.23
CA GLU A 143 -3.10 -17.02 11.65
C GLU A 143 -4.06 -17.50 10.56
N THR A 144 -3.84 -17.07 9.32
CA THR A 144 -4.63 -17.56 8.16
C THR A 144 -4.51 -19.07 8.00
N ILE A 145 -3.30 -19.61 8.12
CA ILE A 145 -3.05 -21.06 8.01
C ILE A 145 -3.77 -21.81 9.14
N LEU A 146 -3.61 -21.36 10.39
CA LEU A 146 -4.24 -22.00 11.54
C LEU A 146 -5.77 -21.95 11.46
N SER A 147 -6.35 -20.81 11.11
CA SER A 147 -7.81 -20.66 10.99
C SER A 147 -8.38 -21.56 9.91
N TYR A 148 -7.72 -21.68 8.76
CA TYR A 148 -8.15 -22.59 7.69
C TYR A 148 -8.10 -24.07 8.15
N MET A 149 -7.00 -24.48 8.78
CA MET A 149 -6.86 -25.84 9.28
C MET A 149 -7.92 -26.16 10.34
N LEU A 150 -8.30 -25.19 11.16
CA LEU A 150 -9.39 -25.31 12.13
C LEU A 150 -10.77 -25.40 11.48
N GLU A 151 -11.01 -24.63 10.42
CA GLU A 151 -12.27 -24.67 9.67
C GLU A 151 -12.49 -26.04 9.02
N VAL A 152 -11.43 -26.66 8.49
CA VAL A 152 -11.50 -27.94 7.79
C VAL A 152 -11.49 -29.14 8.75
N HIS A 153 -10.62 -29.13 9.77
CA HIS A 153 -10.34 -30.32 10.60
C HIS A 153 -10.78 -30.19 12.05
N GLY A 154 -11.10 -28.98 12.50
CA GLY A 154 -11.37 -28.69 13.91
C GLY A 154 -10.17 -28.94 14.82
N TRP A 155 -10.33 -28.63 16.10
CA TRP A 155 -9.29 -28.84 17.11
C TRP A 155 -8.88 -30.30 17.24
N GLU A 156 -9.83 -31.22 17.05
CA GLU A 156 -9.59 -32.65 17.14
C GLU A 156 -8.60 -33.15 16.08
N GLY A 157 -8.81 -32.78 14.81
CA GLY A 157 -7.89 -33.11 13.74
C GLY A 157 -6.51 -32.48 13.94
N LEU A 158 -6.47 -31.27 14.50
CA LEU A 158 -5.20 -30.59 14.78
C LEU A 158 -4.36 -31.30 15.85
N TRP A 159 -4.94 -31.68 17.00
CA TRP A 159 -4.15 -32.35 18.03
C TRP A 159 -3.75 -33.78 17.63
N ASN A 160 -4.61 -34.47 16.87
CA ASN A 160 -4.30 -35.80 16.32
C ASN A 160 -3.07 -35.76 15.41
N ARG A 161 -2.91 -34.70 14.60
CA ARG A 161 -1.77 -34.55 13.69
C ARG A 161 -0.57 -33.88 14.33
N ILE A 162 -0.81 -32.92 15.22
CA ILE A 162 0.20 -32.12 15.91
C ILE A 162 -0.12 -32.20 17.41
N PRO A 163 0.38 -33.22 18.13
CA PRO A 163 0.03 -33.45 19.53
C PRO A 163 0.74 -32.46 20.44
N ILE A 164 0.24 -31.22 20.46
CA ILE A 164 0.68 -30.14 21.34
C ILE A 164 -0.40 -29.80 22.34
N ARG A 165 0.03 -29.49 23.56
CA ARG A 165 -0.86 -29.27 24.71
C ARG A 165 -1.92 -28.18 24.45
N CYS A 166 -1.57 -27.12 23.71
CA CYS A 166 -2.48 -26.00 23.43
C CYS A 166 -3.60 -26.33 22.42
N PHE A 167 -3.52 -27.45 21.70
CA PHE A 167 -4.63 -27.94 20.87
C PHE A 167 -5.55 -28.90 21.64
N GLN A 168 -5.06 -29.48 22.72
CA GLN A 168 -5.77 -30.51 23.49
C GLN A 168 -6.52 -29.92 24.69
N TYR A 169 -5.95 -28.94 25.39
CA TYR A 169 -6.51 -28.38 26.62
C TYR A 169 -6.82 -26.90 26.46
N ASP A 170 -8.10 -26.55 26.58
CA ASP A 170 -8.65 -25.19 26.40
C ASP A 170 -8.11 -24.51 25.12
N PRO A 171 -8.38 -25.11 23.94
CA PRO A 171 -7.76 -24.64 22.72
C PRO A 171 -8.30 -23.27 22.31
N SER A 172 -7.38 -22.35 22.02
CA SER A 172 -7.71 -21.04 21.46
C SER A 172 -6.74 -20.67 20.35
N ILE A 173 -7.20 -19.88 19.38
CA ILE A 173 -6.36 -19.36 18.30
C ILE A 173 -5.20 -18.53 18.88
N LYS A 174 -5.47 -17.69 19.88
CA LYS A 174 -4.45 -16.80 20.46
C LYS A 174 -3.33 -17.57 21.17
N SER A 175 -3.67 -18.54 22.03
CA SER A 175 -2.67 -19.35 22.75
C SER A 175 -1.86 -20.22 21.78
N SER A 176 -2.53 -20.78 20.76
CA SER A 176 -1.91 -21.56 19.69
C SER A 176 -0.92 -20.74 18.87
N LEU A 177 -1.28 -19.51 18.45
CA LEU A 177 -0.36 -18.66 17.69
C LEU A 177 0.85 -18.25 18.51
N VAL A 178 0.69 -17.97 19.81
CA VAL A 178 1.83 -17.71 20.70
C VAL A 178 2.74 -18.93 20.76
N PHE A 179 2.18 -20.14 20.88
CA PHE A 179 2.94 -21.38 20.94
C PHE A 179 3.70 -21.65 19.62
N LEU A 180 3.01 -21.60 18.48
CA LEU A 180 3.57 -21.83 17.14
C LEU A 180 4.62 -20.75 16.77
N ARG A 181 4.50 -19.53 17.31
CA ARG A 181 5.54 -18.51 17.15
C ARG A 181 6.82 -18.85 17.91
N LYS A 182 6.71 -19.48 19.07
CA LYS A 182 7.84 -19.86 19.93
C LYS A 182 8.46 -21.22 19.57
N ASN A 183 7.72 -22.09 18.89
CA ASN A 183 8.12 -23.46 18.58
C ASN A 183 8.15 -23.72 17.06
N PRO A 184 9.31 -23.53 16.39
CA PRO A 184 9.43 -23.67 14.94
C PRO A 184 8.98 -25.03 14.40
N TRP A 185 9.35 -26.13 15.06
CA TRP A 185 8.99 -27.49 14.61
C TRP A 185 7.46 -27.70 14.47
N ALA A 186 6.68 -27.14 15.40
CA ALA A 186 5.22 -27.29 15.40
C ALA A 186 4.60 -26.40 14.32
N ARG A 187 5.17 -25.22 14.10
CA ARG A 187 4.79 -24.32 13.02
C ARG A 187 5.06 -24.94 11.66
N GLU A 188 6.26 -25.43 11.43
CA GLU A 188 6.66 -26.08 10.18
C GLU A 188 5.75 -27.28 9.88
N LYS A 189 5.37 -28.06 10.90
CA LYS A 189 4.44 -29.18 10.74
C LYS A 189 3.06 -28.72 10.27
N LEU A 190 2.53 -27.63 10.83
CA LEU A 190 1.25 -27.03 10.43
C LEU A 190 1.33 -26.43 9.01
N GLU A 191 2.40 -25.69 8.71
CA GLU A 191 2.66 -25.09 7.41
C GLU A 191 2.80 -26.14 6.30
N ASN A 192 3.57 -27.20 6.55
CA ASN A 192 3.73 -28.32 5.61
C ASN A 192 2.43 -29.08 5.37
N TRP A 193 1.62 -29.26 6.42
CA TRP A 193 0.31 -29.89 6.27
C TRP A 193 -0.62 -29.04 5.39
N TYR A 194 -0.66 -27.73 5.62
CA TYR A 194 -1.41 -26.79 4.78
C TYR A 194 -1.00 -26.84 3.31
N ILE A 195 0.31 -26.91 3.01
CA ILE A 195 0.82 -27.00 1.64
C ILE A 195 0.34 -28.28 0.94
N CYS A 196 0.27 -29.40 1.66
CA CYS A 196 -0.19 -30.68 1.09
C CYS A 196 -1.68 -30.69 0.77
N GLU A 197 -2.50 -29.96 1.54
CA GLU A 197 -3.96 -29.97 1.38
C GLU A 197 -4.50 -28.94 0.40
N VAL A 198 -3.85 -27.78 0.28
CA VAL A 198 -4.31 -26.72 -0.61
C VAL A 198 -3.50 -26.79 -1.92
N PRO A 199 -4.00 -27.46 -2.99
CA PRO A 199 -3.32 -27.46 -4.27
C PRO A 199 -3.28 -26.04 -4.86
N LYS A 200 -2.13 -25.67 -5.42
CA LYS A 200 -1.92 -24.37 -6.09
C LYS A 200 -3.02 -24.17 -7.16
N PRO A 201 -3.63 -22.97 -7.28
CA PRO A 201 -4.53 -22.70 -8.38
C PRO A 201 -3.80 -22.94 -9.70
N LYS A 202 -4.40 -23.77 -10.58
CA LYS A 202 -3.87 -24.01 -11.94
C LYS A 202 -3.79 -22.66 -12.65
N LYS A 203 -2.60 -22.33 -13.14
CA LYS A 203 -2.42 -21.17 -14.01
C LYS A 203 -3.17 -21.48 -15.32
N PHE A 204 -4.24 -20.73 -15.59
CA PHE A 204 -4.81 -20.62 -16.93
C PHE A 204 -3.98 -19.61 -17.73
#